data_AF-A0A196SHN1-F1
#
_entry.id   AF-A0A196SHN1-F1
#
_cell.length_a   1.000
_cell.length_b   1.000
_cell.length_c   1.000
_cell.angle_alpha   90.00
_cell.angle_beta   90.00
_cell.angle_gamma   90.00
#
_symmetry.space_group_name_H-M   'P 1'
#
loop_
_entity.id
_entity.type
_entity.pdbx_description
1 polymer ?
#
loop_
_entity_poly.entity_id
_entity_poly.type
_entity_poly.pdbx_seq_one_letter_code
_entity_poly.pdbx_strand_id
1 'polypeptide(L)'
;MFSRKCYSVATRGIVSLVRQVPRQRSLPLRTSSIALSYCQHNAIQLRLFSTSDFLEMGEDMNSSSLLKQIRECNRTKESLPKSVISALTEESTVSEMDKTTLAMLIQTVSHQTFESNQECVAVLNNLLIACCNNRDYYNGFNVIVNANAKHVMGSLSYPAMTSICMMLFKYKQYNKIIDIYSLMVSNSIHIDEHVLLCVIRSYSNCNKLKESTIIMNKIVHDLDDIISHCNSEERKKQLYARLLKVYSVGIEANCHNNEGEAALSLLHEMAGKVNNSVPIPRSCYLVLFSYFSSISGVLSPQEVKDKLKEILEVCKATNCDENEVYNHYILSLIKVDVET
;
A
#
# COMPACT_ATOMS: atom_id res chain seq x y z
N MET A 1 51.68 4.16 -21.13
CA MET A 1 52.19 5.13 -20.13
C MET A 1 51.91 6.53 -20.67
N PHE A 2 51.06 7.29 -19.97
CA PHE A 2 50.63 8.69 -20.15
C PHE A 2 50.81 9.42 -21.50
N SER A 3 49.73 9.97 -22.09
CA SER A 3 49.30 11.37 -21.84
C SER A 3 48.33 11.93 -22.92
N ARG A 4 47.19 12.42 -22.41
CA ARG A 4 46.35 13.58 -22.82
C ARG A 4 46.44 14.17 -24.23
N LYS A 5 45.27 14.41 -24.84
CA LYS A 5 44.89 15.69 -25.48
C LYS A 5 43.39 15.98 -25.31
N CYS A 6 43.09 17.19 -24.87
CA CYS A 6 41.76 17.83 -24.81
C CYS A 6 41.48 18.68 -26.07
N TYR A 7 40.24 19.20 -26.15
CA TYR A 7 39.69 20.29 -26.98
C TYR A 7 39.21 19.89 -28.40
N SER A 8 38.12 20.41 -28.99
CA SER A 8 37.03 21.33 -28.60
C SER A 8 36.00 21.49 -29.75
N VAL A 9 34.72 21.75 -29.42
CA VAL A 9 33.77 22.73 -30.03
C VAL A 9 33.27 22.60 -31.48
N ALA A 10 31.92 22.64 -31.64
CA ALA A 10 31.09 23.43 -32.60
C ALA A 10 29.76 22.68 -32.89
N THR A 11 28.60 22.93 -32.26
CA THR A 11 27.58 23.98 -32.51
C THR A 11 27.32 24.38 -33.98
N ARG A 12 26.16 23.99 -34.55
CA ARG A 12 25.11 24.89 -35.15
C ARG A 12 24.02 24.15 -35.97
N GLY A 13 22.77 24.66 -35.86
CA GLY A 13 21.62 24.51 -36.78
C GLY A 13 20.48 23.61 -36.23
N ILE A 14 19.42 24.03 -35.52
CA ILE A 14 18.39 25.08 -35.65
C ILE A 14 17.33 24.83 -36.76
N VAL A 15 16.13 24.43 -36.28
CA VAL A 15 14.74 24.77 -36.69
C VAL A 15 14.07 24.00 -37.85
N SER A 16 13.00 23.26 -37.52
CA SER A 16 11.60 23.59 -37.88
C SER A 16 10.66 22.40 -37.66
N LEU A 17 9.70 22.52 -36.73
CA LEU A 17 8.24 22.46 -36.96
C LEU A 17 7.50 22.16 -35.65
N VAL A 18 6.95 23.24 -35.10
CA VAL A 18 5.87 23.24 -34.12
C VAL A 18 4.58 22.83 -34.84
N ARG A 19 3.94 21.75 -34.39
CA ARG A 19 2.49 21.59 -34.48
C ARG A 19 1.97 21.05 -33.15
N GLN A 20 0.97 21.77 -32.65
CA GLN A 20 0.35 21.68 -31.35
C GLN A 20 -0.35 20.34 -31.13
N VAL A 21 -0.09 19.73 -29.97
CA VAL A 21 -0.98 18.77 -29.30
C VAL A 21 -0.87 19.08 -27.79
N PRO A 22 -1.97 19.30 -27.06
CA PRO A 22 -1.89 19.57 -25.63
C PRO A 22 -1.47 18.30 -24.90
N ARG A 23 -0.21 18.25 -24.46
CA ARG A 23 0.30 17.21 -23.57
C ARG A 23 -0.05 17.57 -22.13
N GLN A 24 -1.15 17.04 -21.60
CA GLN A 24 -1.24 16.73 -20.18
C GLN A 24 -0.21 15.63 -19.89
N ARG A 25 1.02 16.03 -19.56
CA ARG A 25 2.02 15.15 -18.97
C ARG A 25 1.78 15.15 -17.46
N SER A 26 1.10 14.12 -16.95
CA SER A 26 1.30 13.70 -15.58
C SER A 26 2.78 13.35 -15.41
N LEU A 27 3.55 14.25 -14.80
CA LEU A 27 4.94 13.99 -14.47
C LEU A 27 4.98 12.83 -13.45
N PRO A 28 5.78 11.78 -13.69
CA PRO A 28 6.04 10.80 -12.65
C PRO A 28 6.93 11.51 -11.62
N LEU A 29 6.34 11.90 -10.49
CA LEU A 29 7.10 12.07 -9.25
C LEU A 29 7.87 10.75 -9.08
N ARG A 30 9.19 10.79 -9.31
CA ARG A 30 10.08 9.69 -8.96
C ARG A 30 9.78 9.39 -7.50
N THR A 31 9.13 8.27 -7.25
CA THR A 31 8.93 7.74 -5.90
C THR A 31 10.31 7.66 -5.29
N SER A 32 10.63 8.60 -4.41
CA SER A 32 11.79 8.53 -3.54
C SER A 32 11.75 7.16 -2.87
N SER A 33 12.91 6.56 -2.63
CA SER A 33 13.11 5.18 -2.18
C SER A 33 12.50 4.84 -0.80
N ILE A 34 11.58 5.66 -0.30
CA ILE A 34 10.87 5.57 0.98
C ILE A 34 9.80 4.47 0.96
N ALA A 35 9.24 4.12 -0.21
CA ALA A 35 8.34 2.97 -0.35
C ALA A 35 9.02 1.62 -0.01
N LEU A 36 10.35 1.56 0.00
CA LEU A 36 11.12 0.35 0.27
C LEU A 36 11.48 0.17 1.76
N SER A 37 11.56 1.23 2.57
CA SER A 37 12.00 1.06 3.97
C SER A 37 10.91 0.46 4.88
N TYR A 38 9.63 0.67 4.56
CA TYR A 38 8.51 0.05 5.29
C TYR A 38 8.28 -1.43 4.93
N CYS A 39 8.70 -1.87 3.73
CA CYS A 39 8.68 -3.29 3.39
C CYS A 39 9.77 -4.11 4.09
N GLN A 40 10.77 -3.47 4.70
CA GLN A 40 11.88 -4.16 5.38
C GLN A 40 11.67 -4.37 6.87
N HIS A 41 10.65 -3.76 7.50
CA HIS A 41 10.43 -3.86 8.95
C HIS A 41 9.37 -4.87 9.40
N ASN A 42 8.67 -5.53 8.48
CA ASN A 42 7.83 -6.68 8.83
C ASN A 42 8.50 -7.96 8.37
N ALA A 43 9.41 -8.45 9.22
CA ALA A 43 9.76 -9.85 9.30
C ALA A 43 8.54 -10.68 9.76
N ILE A 44 7.43 -10.67 9.01
CA ILE A 44 6.46 -11.77 9.00
C ILE A 44 7.03 -12.82 8.05
N GLN A 45 8.23 -13.30 8.36
CA GLN A 45 8.91 -14.26 7.49
C GLN A 45 9.50 -15.46 8.22
N LEU A 46 9.08 -15.79 9.47
CA LEU A 46 9.51 -17.08 10.07
C LEU A 46 8.79 -17.54 11.37
N ARG A 47 7.65 -16.98 11.81
CA ARG A 47 7.04 -17.37 13.10
C ARG A 47 5.51 -17.45 13.16
N LEU A 48 4.84 -17.81 12.07
CA LEU A 48 3.39 -18.11 12.15
C LEU A 48 3.04 -19.60 12.17
N PHE A 49 3.97 -20.50 11.87
CA PHE A 49 3.70 -21.94 11.89
C PHE A 49 4.93 -22.72 12.40
N SER A 50 5.03 -22.83 13.72
CA SER A 50 5.85 -23.85 14.35
C SER A 50 5.00 -24.61 15.35
N THR A 51 4.46 -25.75 14.93
CA THR A 51 4.21 -26.90 15.81
C THR A 51 4.19 -28.14 14.93
N SER A 52 5.20 -28.98 15.12
CA SER A 52 5.14 -30.42 14.89
C SER A 52 4.02 -31.03 15.75
N ASP A 53 3.28 -31.99 15.21
CA ASP A 53 3.31 -33.37 15.70
C ASP A 53 2.58 -34.30 14.71
N PHE A 54 3.26 -35.39 14.35
CA PHE A 54 2.80 -36.47 13.49
C PHE A 54 1.67 -37.25 14.15
N LEU A 55 0.56 -37.45 13.43
CA LEU A 55 -0.26 -38.66 13.50
C LEU A 55 -0.78 -38.95 12.08
N GLU A 56 -0.17 -39.95 11.43
CA GLU A 56 -0.71 -40.59 10.23
C GLU A 56 -2.00 -41.36 10.58
N MET A 57 -3.00 -41.31 9.69
CA MET A 57 -3.75 -42.46 9.16
C MET A 57 -4.99 -41.94 8.41
N GLY A 58 -4.79 -41.58 7.15
CA GLY A 58 -5.80 -41.42 6.12
C GLY A 58 -5.15 -41.78 4.78
N GLU A 59 -5.86 -42.43 3.87
CA GLU A 59 -5.31 -42.72 2.53
C GLU A 59 -5.00 -41.39 1.84
N ASP A 60 -3.72 -41.02 1.79
CA ASP A 60 -3.26 -39.78 1.18
C ASP A 60 -3.72 -39.71 -0.28
N MET A 61 -4.57 -38.73 -0.57
CA MET A 61 -4.92 -38.43 -1.95
C MET A 61 -3.66 -37.90 -2.64
N ASN A 62 -3.03 -38.73 -3.47
CA ASN A 62 -1.84 -38.32 -4.24
C ASN A 62 -2.15 -37.05 -5.06
N SER A 63 -1.27 -36.05 -4.98
CA SER A 63 -1.39 -34.73 -5.61
C SER A 63 -1.74 -34.80 -7.11
N SER A 64 -1.28 -35.85 -7.79
CA SER A 64 -1.60 -36.11 -9.20
C SER A 64 -3.08 -36.47 -9.45
N SER A 65 -3.71 -37.20 -8.53
CA SER A 65 -5.14 -37.56 -8.56
C SER A 65 -6.02 -36.34 -8.30
N LEU A 66 -5.67 -35.54 -7.29
CA LEU A 66 -6.32 -34.28 -6.94
C LEU A 66 -6.36 -33.32 -8.14
N LEU A 67 -5.20 -33.13 -8.80
CA LEU A 67 -5.07 -32.27 -9.97
C LEU A 67 -5.94 -32.72 -11.15
N LYS A 68 -6.03 -34.04 -11.38
CA LYS A 68 -6.84 -34.59 -12.47
C LYS A 68 -8.32 -34.29 -12.24
N GLN A 69 -8.80 -34.48 -11.01
CA GLN A 69 -10.18 -34.20 -10.63
C GLN A 69 -10.53 -32.71 -10.71
N ILE A 70 -9.64 -31.82 -10.23
CA ILE A 70 -9.83 -30.37 -10.36
C ILE A 70 -9.94 -29.96 -11.84
N ARG A 71 -9.07 -30.49 -12.71
CA ARG A 71 -9.11 -30.19 -14.15
C ARG A 71 -10.38 -30.70 -14.82
N GLU A 72 -10.85 -31.86 -14.42
CA GLU A 72 -12.09 -32.45 -14.93
C GLU A 72 -13.30 -31.62 -14.52
N CYS A 73 -13.44 -31.31 -13.23
CA CYS A 73 -14.51 -30.46 -12.71
C CYS A 73 -14.51 -29.06 -13.34
N ASN A 74 -13.35 -28.46 -13.57
CA ASN A 74 -13.28 -27.14 -14.22
C ASN A 74 -13.77 -27.21 -15.70
N ARG A 75 -13.57 -28.34 -16.39
CA ARG A 75 -14.09 -28.55 -17.75
C ARG A 75 -15.60 -28.82 -17.77
N THR A 76 -16.09 -29.67 -16.87
CA THR A 76 -17.48 -30.09 -16.83
C THR A 76 -18.38 -29.10 -16.08
N LYS A 77 -17.79 -28.17 -15.30
CA LYS A 77 -18.46 -27.28 -14.34
C LYS A 77 -19.26 -28.03 -13.27
N GLU A 78 -18.91 -29.29 -13.03
CA GLU A 78 -19.51 -30.09 -11.97
C GLU A 78 -18.86 -29.76 -10.62
N SER A 79 -19.56 -30.11 -9.53
CA SER A 79 -19.06 -29.95 -8.17
C SER A 79 -17.85 -30.85 -7.90
N LEU A 80 -16.89 -30.34 -7.13
CA LEU A 80 -15.78 -31.14 -6.61
C LEU A 80 -16.31 -32.30 -5.75
N PRO A 81 -15.71 -33.51 -5.84
CA PRO A 81 -16.02 -34.61 -4.95
C PRO A 81 -15.77 -34.26 -3.48
N LYS A 82 -16.58 -34.83 -2.56
CA LYS A 82 -16.42 -34.58 -1.12
C LYS A 82 -15.02 -34.89 -0.60
N SER A 83 -14.39 -35.95 -1.10
CA SER A 83 -13.01 -36.31 -0.74
C SER A 83 -12.01 -35.22 -1.12
N VAL A 84 -12.21 -34.55 -2.25
CA VAL A 84 -11.38 -33.41 -2.68
C VAL A 84 -11.61 -32.23 -1.75
N ILE A 85 -12.87 -31.89 -1.46
CA ILE A 85 -13.18 -30.78 -0.57
C ILE A 85 -12.57 -31.00 0.81
N SER A 86 -12.70 -32.21 1.37
CA SER A 86 -12.07 -32.59 2.64
C SER A 86 -10.56 -32.39 2.59
N ALA A 87 -9.88 -32.87 1.55
CA ALA A 87 -8.43 -32.70 1.41
C ALA A 87 -8.02 -31.22 1.31
N LEU A 88 -8.84 -30.36 0.70
CA LEU A 88 -8.58 -28.92 0.61
C LEU A 88 -8.75 -28.17 1.95
N THR A 89 -9.42 -28.78 2.93
CA THR A 89 -9.48 -28.23 4.30
C THR A 89 -8.16 -28.43 5.06
N GLU A 90 -7.27 -29.29 4.57
CA GLU A 90 -5.94 -29.50 5.14
C GLU A 90 -4.92 -28.54 4.52
N GLU A 91 -4.20 -27.79 5.36
CA GLU A 91 -3.24 -26.77 4.92
C GLU A 91 -2.09 -27.38 4.11
N SER A 92 -1.58 -28.54 4.53
CA SER A 92 -0.51 -29.29 3.87
C SER A 92 -0.80 -29.52 2.39
N THR A 93 -2.04 -29.90 2.06
CA THR A 93 -2.48 -30.20 0.68
C THR A 93 -2.39 -29.00 -0.26
N VAL A 94 -2.68 -27.79 0.24
CA VAL A 94 -2.79 -26.58 -0.59
C VAL A 94 -1.49 -25.76 -0.59
N SER A 95 -0.71 -25.85 0.49
CA SER A 95 0.45 -24.99 0.74
C SER A 95 1.57 -25.12 -0.33
N GLU A 96 1.73 -26.29 -0.93
CA GLU A 96 2.79 -26.57 -1.93
C GLU A 96 2.33 -26.42 -3.39
N MET A 97 1.08 -26.02 -3.63
CA MET A 97 0.54 -25.91 -4.99
C MET A 97 1.22 -24.77 -5.77
N ASP A 98 1.56 -25.04 -7.03
CA ASP A 98 2.05 -24.01 -7.95
C ASP A 98 0.93 -23.04 -8.35
N LYS A 99 1.31 -21.85 -8.83
CA LYS A 99 0.37 -20.79 -9.21
C LYS A 99 -0.69 -21.20 -10.24
N THR A 100 -0.33 -22.06 -11.18
CA THR A 100 -1.25 -22.49 -12.25
C THR A 100 -2.34 -23.39 -11.67
N THR A 101 -1.91 -24.33 -10.83
CA THR A 101 -2.81 -25.21 -10.07
C THR A 101 -3.74 -24.40 -9.17
N LEU A 102 -3.17 -23.47 -8.40
CA LEU A 102 -3.92 -22.63 -7.49
C LEU A 102 -4.97 -21.79 -8.22
N ALA A 103 -4.65 -21.21 -9.37
CA ALA A 103 -5.58 -20.45 -10.19
C ALA A 103 -6.77 -21.30 -10.66
N MET A 104 -6.51 -22.52 -11.17
CA MET A 104 -7.58 -23.45 -11.59
C MET A 104 -8.48 -23.85 -10.42
N LEU A 105 -7.88 -24.10 -9.26
CA LEU A 105 -8.61 -24.49 -8.08
C LEU A 105 -9.50 -23.35 -7.56
N ILE A 106 -9.00 -22.12 -7.50
CA ILE A 106 -9.78 -20.93 -7.09
C ILE A 106 -10.95 -20.69 -8.03
N GLN A 107 -10.74 -20.86 -9.34
CA GLN A 107 -11.83 -20.78 -10.32
C GLN A 107 -12.89 -21.86 -10.07
N THR A 108 -12.48 -23.10 -9.82
CA THR A 108 -13.39 -24.21 -9.55
C THR A 108 -14.19 -23.98 -8.26
N VAL A 109 -13.50 -23.56 -7.18
CA VAL A 109 -14.10 -23.24 -5.88
C VAL A 109 -15.08 -22.07 -5.95
N SER A 110 -14.90 -21.13 -6.89
CA SER A 110 -15.84 -20.01 -7.06
C SER A 110 -17.27 -20.49 -7.32
N HIS A 111 -17.42 -21.56 -8.10
CA HIS A 111 -18.70 -22.16 -8.46
C HIS A 111 -19.14 -23.31 -7.53
N GLN A 112 -18.29 -23.69 -6.57
CA GLN A 112 -18.57 -24.79 -5.65
C GLN A 112 -19.66 -24.45 -4.64
N THR A 113 -20.61 -25.37 -4.45
CA THR A 113 -21.52 -25.37 -3.30
C THR A 113 -20.89 -26.20 -2.18
N PHE A 114 -20.80 -25.63 -0.98
CA PHE A 114 -20.22 -26.29 0.19
C PHE A 114 -21.33 -26.85 1.07
N GLU A 115 -21.04 -27.91 1.81
CA GLU A 115 -22.03 -28.53 2.70
C GLU A 115 -22.25 -27.68 3.96
N SER A 116 -21.24 -26.90 4.34
CA SER A 116 -21.31 -25.97 5.47
C SER A 116 -20.48 -24.71 5.27
N ASN A 117 -20.82 -23.65 6.01
CA ASN A 117 -20.01 -22.44 6.06
C ASN A 117 -18.61 -22.70 6.63
N GLN A 118 -18.47 -23.63 7.59
CA GLN A 118 -17.18 -23.96 8.19
C GLN A 118 -16.23 -24.58 7.17
N GLU A 119 -16.72 -25.53 6.37
CA GLU A 119 -15.98 -26.14 5.27
C GLU A 119 -15.56 -25.09 4.23
N CYS A 120 -16.50 -24.21 3.84
CA CYS A 120 -16.21 -23.12 2.91
C CYS A 120 -15.12 -22.18 3.42
N VAL A 121 -15.20 -21.78 4.70
CA VAL A 121 -14.21 -20.92 5.35
C VAL A 121 -12.84 -21.59 5.40
N ALA A 122 -12.77 -22.87 5.77
CA ALA A 122 -11.51 -23.60 5.85
C ALA A 122 -10.79 -23.65 4.49
N VAL A 123 -11.52 -24.06 3.43
CA VAL A 123 -10.97 -24.12 2.07
C VAL A 123 -10.50 -22.75 1.60
N LEU A 124 -11.32 -21.71 1.76
CA LEU A 124 -10.96 -20.36 1.30
C LEU A 124 -9.79 -19.76 2.08
N ASN A 125 -9.67 -20.02 3.38
CA ASN A 125 -8.51 -19.59 4.17
C ASN A 125 -7.22 -20.27 3.71
N ASN A 126 -7.24 -21.59 3.49
CA ASN A 126 -6.08 -22.31 2.99
C ASN A 126 -5.64 -21.81 1.61
N LEU A 127 -6.60 -21.54 0.71
CA LEU A 127 -6.31 -20.94 -0.60
C LEU A 127 -5.71 -19.54 -0.47
N LEU A 128 -6.23 -18.71 0.45
CA LEU A 128 -5.72 -17.35 0.68
C LEU A 128 -4.28 -17.39 1.23
N ILE A 129 -3.99 -18.29 2.16
CA ILE A 129 -2.65 -18.50 2.72
C ILE A 129 -1.70 -19.02 1.64
N ALA A 130 -2.12 -19.98 0.83
CA ALA A 130 -1.33 -20.47 -0.30
C ALA A 130 -1.01 -19.36 -1.32
N CYS A 131 -1.96 -18.44 -1.57
CA CYS A 131 -1.72 -17.24 -2.39
C CYS A 131 -0.66 -16.33 -1.76
N CYS A 132 -0.69 -16.13 -0.44
CA CYS A 132 0.34 -15.37 0.28
C CYS A 132 1.72 -15.99 0.14
N ASN A 133 1.84 -17.31 0.35
CA ASN A 133 3.10 -18.05 0.26
C ASN A 133 3.68 -17.99 -1.17
N ASN A 134 2.82 -18.10 -2.19
CA ASN A 134 3.21 -18.00 -3.60
C ASN A 134 3.44 -16.55 -4.08
N ARG A 135 3.18 -15.54 -3.24
CA ARG A 135 3.14 -14.12 -3.63
C ARG A 135 2.21 -13.87 -4.82
N ASP A 136 1.07 -14.56 -4.85
CA ASP A 136 0.05 -14.47 -5.89
C ASP A 136 -1.10 -13.57 -5.45
N TYR A 137 -0.86 -12.26 -5.57
CA TYR A 137 -1.83 -11.24 -5.17
C TYR A 137 -3.09 -11.22 -6.03
N TYR A 138 -3.02 -11.67 -7.28
CA TYR A 138 -4.16 -11.63 -8.20
C TYR A 138 -5.16 -12.70 -7.81
N ASN A 139 -4.69 -13.92 -7.59
CA ASN A 139 -5.53 -15.01 -7.12
C ASN A 139 -5.96 -14.82 -5.67
N GLY A 140 -5.11 -14.24 -4.80
CA GLY A 140 -5.49 -13.86 -3.45
C GLY A 140 -6.66 -12.86 -3.42
N PHE A 141 -6.67 -11.88 -4.32
CA PHE A 141 -7.82 -10.98 -4.49
C PHE A 141 -9.09 -11.75 -4.88
N ASN A 142 -9.00 -12.69 -5.83
CA ASN A 142 -10.16 -13.49 -6.26
C ASN A 142 -10.70 -14.37 -5.12
N VAL A 143 -9.84 -14.90 -4.25
CA VAL A 143 -10.28 -15.64 -3.05
C VAL A 143 -11.10 -14.75 -2.12
N ILE A 144 -10.68 -13.50 -1.89
CA ILE A 144 -11.44 -12.54 -1.07
C ILE A 144 -12.80 -12.22 -1.70
N VAL A 145 -12.85 -11.99 -3.02
CA VAL A 145 -14.11 -11.76 -3.75
C VAL A 145 -15.04 -12.98 -3.66
N ASN A 146 -14.49 -14.19 -3.80
CA ASN A 146 -15.25 -15.44 -3.66
C ASN A 146 -15.82 -15.61 -2.24
N ALA A 147 -15.03 -15.29 -1.20
CA ALA A 147 -15.49 -15.34 0.17
C ALA A 147 -16.64 -14.36 0.44
N ASN A 148 -16.59 -13.17 -0.17
CA ASN A 148 -17.68 -12.21 -0.10
C ASN A 148 -18.94 -12.73 -0.81
N ALA A 149 -18.81 -13.29 -2.02
CA ALA A 149 -19.92 -13.87 -2.76
C ALA A 149 -20.59 -15.04 -2.02
N LYS A 150 -19.83 -15.73 -1.15
CA LYS A 150 -20.32 -16.82 -0.30
C LYS A 150 -20.70 -16.35 1.12
N HIS A 151 -20.74 -15.04 1.39
CA HIS A 151 -21.08 -14.43 2.68
C HIS A 151 -20.22 -14.91 3.87
N VAL A 152 -18.97 -15.29 3.61
CA VAL A 152 -18.02 -15.78 4.64
C VAL A 152 -16.75 -14.92 4.76
N MET A 153 -16.70 -13.78 4.10
CA MET A 153 -15.52 -12.88 4.10
C MET A 153 -15.08 -12.48 5.52
N GLY A 154 -16.02 -12.26 6.45
CA GLY A 154 -15.73 -11.89 7.83
C GLY A 154 -15.01 -12.97 8.65
N SER A 155 -14.94 -14.20 8.13
CA SER A 155 -14.24 -15.34 8.74
C SER A 155 -12.88 -15.64 8.08
N LEU A 156 -12.45 -14.81 7.12
CA LEU A 156 -11.12 -14.93 6.54
C LEU A 156 -10.04 -14.45 7.51
N SER A 157 -8.84 -15.03 7.38
CA SER A 157 -7.66 -14.65 8.15
C SER A 157 -7.27 -13.19 7.90
N TYR A 158 -7.38 -12.36 8.94
CA TYR A 158 -6.97 -10.95 8.90
C TYR A 158 -5.52 -10.76 8.43
N PRO A 159 -4.51 -11.48 8.97
CA PRO A 159 -3.13 -11.36 8.48
C PRO A 159 -2.97 -11.69 6.99
N ALA A 160 -3.71 -12.68 6.49
CA ALA A 160 -3.64 -13.07 5.08
C ALA A 160 -4.28 -12.01 4.18
N MET A 161 -5.46 -11.49 4.54
CA MET A 161 -6.11 -10.37 3.83
C MET A 161 -5.21 -9.12 3.80
N THR A 162 -4.61 -8.75 4.93
CA THR A 162 -3.65 -7.64 5.00
C THR A 162 -2.46 -7.89 4.06
N SER A 163 -1.90 -9.10 4.06
CA SER A 163 -0.78 -9.46 3.18
C SER A 163 -1.13 -9.33 1.70
N ILE A 164 -2.31 -9.78 1.29
CA ILE A 164 -2.82 -9.57 -0.08
C ILE A 164 -2.92 -8.08 -0.40
N CYS A 165 -3.50 -7.26 0.50
CA CYS A 165 -3.59 -5.80 0.30
C CYS A 165 -2.21 -5.14 0.13
N MET A 166 -1.24 -5.51 0.95
CA MET A 166 0.13 -5.00 0.85
C MET A 166 0.81 -5.40 -0.46
N MET A 167 0.60 -6.64 -0.92
CA MET A 167 1.12 -7.08 -2.22
C MET A 167 0.44 -6.35 -3.39
N LEU A 168 -0.89 -6.23 -3.37
CA LEU A 168 -1.63 -5.43 -4.36
C LEU A 168 -1.08 -4.01 -4.43
N PHE A 169 -0.75 -3.41 -3.28
CA PHE A 169 -0.21 -2.06 -3.21
C PHE A 169 1.18 -1.99 -3.86
N LYS A 170 2.06 -2.93 -3.52
CA LYS A 170 3.39 -3.07 -4.14
C LYS A 170 3.34 -3.19 -5.66
N TYR A 171 2.34 -3.91 -6.18
CA TYR A 171 2.12 -4.10 -7.63
C TYR A 171 1.16 -3.07 -8.24
N LYS A 172 0.91 -1.96 -7.54
CA LYS A 172 0.12 -0.79 -8.02
C LYS A 172 -1.31 -1.15 -8.45
N GLN A 173 -1.90 -2.19 -7.86
CA GLN A 173 -3.26 -2.63 -8.13
C GLN A 173 -4.27 -1.87 -7.26
N TYR A 174 -4.26 -0.53 -7.34
CA TYR A 174 -4.99 0.35 -6.42
C TYR A 174 -6.51 0.15 -6.45
N ASN A 175 -7.09 -0.05 -7.64
CA ASN A 175 -8.53 -0.30 -7.77
C ASN A 175 -8.97 -1.55 -6.97
N LYS A 176 -8.17 -2.63 -6.99
CA LYS A 176 -8.50 -3.87 -6.25
C LYS A 176 -8.45 -3.67 -4.74
N ILE A 177 -7.57 -2.80 -4.24
CA ILE A 177 -7.53 -2.44 -2.82
C ILE A 177 -8.79 -1.66 -2.44
N ILE A 178 -9.23 -0.74 -3.29
CA ILE A 178 -10.47 0.01 -3.11
C ILE A 178 -11.69 -0.93 -3.13
N ASP A 179 -11.69 -1.93 -4.02
CA ASP A 179 -12.73 -2.95 -4.08
C ASP A 179 -12.77 -3.77 -2.78
N ILE A 180 -11.62 -4.29 -2.32
CA ILE A 180 -11.54 -5.01 -1.02
C ILE A 180 -12.05 -4.13 0.12
N TYR A 181 -11.63 -2.86 0.18
CA TYR A 181 -12.09 -1.92 1.21
C TYR A 181 -13.61 -1.76 1.20
N SER A 182 -14.20 -1.59 0.02
CA SER A 182 -15.65 -1.47 -0.15
C SER A 182 -16.38 -2.72 0.33
N LEU A 183 -15.83 -3.91 0.06
CA LEU A 183 -16.36 -5.17 0.57
C LEU A 183 -16.24 -5.27 2.10
N MET A 184 -15.10 -4.89 2.68
CA MET A 184 -14.90 -4.91 4.13
C MET A 184 -15.89 -3.99 4.86
N VAL A 185 -16.08 -2.76 4.35
CA VAL A 185 -17.06 -1.81 4.89
C VAL A 185 -18.48 -2.36 4.80
N SER A 186 -18.86 -2.91 3.64
CA SER A 186 -20.22 -3.45 3.41
C SER A 186 -20.55 -4.63 4.31
N ASN A 187 -19.53 -5.39 4.74
CA ASN A 187 -19.68 -6.53 5.64
C ASN A 187 -19.39 -6.17 7.11
N SER A 188 -19.22 -4.89 7.46
CA SER A 188 -18.87 -4.45 8.82
C SER A 188 -17.62 -5.14 9.40
N ILE A 189 -16.66 -5.47 8.53
CA ILE A 189 -15.40 -6.13 8.92
C ILE A 189 -14.44 -5.07 9.46
N HIS A 190 -13.78 -5.38 10.59
CA HIS A 190 -12.74 -4.51 11.13
C HIS A 190 -11.56 -4.39 10.15
N ILE A 191 -11.12 -3.16 9.89
CA ILE A 191 -10.04 -2.89 8.94
C ILE A 191 -8.78 -2.49 9.70
N ASP A 192 -7.70 -3.23 9.46
CA ASP A 192 -6.40 -2.91 10.02
C ASP A 192 -5.91 -1.51 9.59
N GLU A 193 -5.21 -0.81 10.47
CA GLU A 193 -4.71 0.54 10.21
C GLU A 193 -3.78 0.57 8.99
N HIS A 194 -2.90 -0.42 8.80
CA HIS A 194 -2.02 -0.44 7.63
C HIS A 194 -2.82 -0.56 6.34
N VAL A 195 -3.89 -1.36 6.34
CA VAL A 195 -4.79 -1.47 5.20
C VAL A 195 -5.48 -0.13 4.94
N LEU A 196 -5.98 0.56 5.96
CA LEU A 196 -6.56 1.91 5.81
C LEU A 196 -5.57 2.91 5.21
N LEU A 197 -4.31 2.92 5.67
CA LEU A 197 -3.28 3.78 5.08
C LEU A 197 -2.99 3.42 3.61
N CYS A 198 -3.03 2.14 3.24
CA CYS A 198 -2.94 1.70 1.85
C CYS A 198 -4.16 2.13 1.03
N VAL A 199 -5.35 2.13 1.61
CA VAL A 199 -6.60 2.56 0.97
C VAL A 199 -6.56 4.06 0.66
N ILE A 200 -6.14 4.90 1.61
CA ILE A 200 -5.96 6.35 1.39
C ILE A 200 -5.02 6.59 0.19
N ARG A 201 -3.85 5.94 0.19
CA ARG A 201 -2.91 6.03 -0.95
C ARG A 201 -3.50 5.50 -2.25
N SER A 202 -4.31 4.45 -2.20
CA SER A 202 -4.92 3.85 -3.39
C SER A 202 -5.96 4.78 -4.01
N TYR A 203 -6.85 5.38 -3.20
CA TYR A 203 -7.78 6.41 -3.67
C TYR A 203 -7.03 7.59 -4.29
N SER A 204 -5.98 8.08 -3.62
CA SER A 204 -5.11 9.13 -4.15
C SER A 204 -4.51 8.78 -5.52
N ASN A 205 -3.95 7.57 -5.69
CA ASN A 205 -3.36 7.13 -6.97
C ASN A 205 -4.40 6.91 -8.07
N CYS A 206 -5.68 6.77 -7.70
CA CYS A 206 -6.80 6.68 -8.62
C CYS A 206 -7.46 8.04 -8.91
N ASN A 207 -6.82 9.16 -8.55
CA ASN A 207 -7.36 10.53 -8.66
C ASN A 207 -8.69 10.73 -7.91
N LYS A 208 -8.91 9.96 -6.83
CA LYS A 208 -10.09 10.02 -5.96
C LYS A 208 -9.72 10.67 -4.63
N LEU A 209 -9.18 11.90 -4.70
CA LEU A 209 -8.65 12.58 -3.52
C LEU A 209 -9.74 12.87 -2.48
N LYS A 210 -10.96 13.17 -2.90
CA LYS A 210 -12.07 13.44 -1.98
C LYS A 210 -12.33 12.25 -1.05
N GLU A 211 -12.40 11.05 -1.60
CA GLU A 211 -12.58 9.80 -0.87
C GLU A 211 -11.39 9.51 0.05
N SER A 212 -10.17 9.75 -0.44
CA SER A 212 -8.93 9.66 0.35
C SER A 212 -8.99 10.55 1.60
N THR A 213 -9.36 11.82 1.43
CA THR A 213 -9.44 12.82 2.50
C THR A 213 -10.54 12.49 3.51
N ILE A 214 -11.70 11.98 3.06
CA ILE A 214 -12.78 11.56 3.98
C ILE A 214 -12.29 10.47 4.93
N ILE A 215 -11.60 9.44 4.41
CA ILE A 215 -11.10 8.34 5.23
C ILE A 215 -10.01 8.85 6.18
N MET A 216 -9.07 9.65 5.68
CA MET A 216 -8.01 10.25 6.50
C MET A 216 -8.58 11.06 7.66
N ASN A 217 -9.50 11.99 7.39
CA ASN A 217 -10.10 12.85 8.41
C ASN A 217 -10.87 12.06 9.46
N LYS A 218 -11.54 10.98 9.06
CA LYS A 218 -12.19 10.08 10.01
C LYS A 218 -11.18 9.46 10.98
N ILE A 219 -10.06 8.94 10.48
CA ILE A 219 -9.02 8.34 11.34
C ILE A 219 -8.39 9.40 12.26
N VAL A 220 -8.12 10.60 11.74
CA VAL A 220 -7.61 11.73 12.53
C VAL A 220 -8.56 12.05 13.69
N HIS A 221 -9.85 12.24 13.39
CA HIS A 221 -10.87 12.52 14.39
C HIS A 221 -10.98 11.41 15.45
N ASP A 222 -11.03 10.14 15.02
CA ASP A 222 -11.10 9.00 15.93
C ASP A 222 -9.86 8.93 16.85
N LEU A 223 -8.67 9.24 16.33
CA LEU A 223 -7.45 9.28 17.13
C LEU A 223 -7.41 10.47 18.09
N ASP A 224 -7.82 11.67 17.66
CA ASP A 224 -7.88 12.85 18.51
C ASP A 224 -8.82 12.64 19.70
N ASP A 225 -9.99 12.04 19.46
CA ASP A 225 -10.95 11.72 20.50
C ASP A 225 -10.35 10.75 21.53
N ILE A 226 -9.68 9.68 21.08
CA ILE A 226 -8.99 8.74 21.96
C ILE A 226 -7.86 9.42 22.74
N ILE A 227 -7.08 10.31 22.11
CA ILE A 227 -5.97 11.03 22.75
C ILE A 227 -6.49 11.95 23.85
N SER A 228 -7.58 12.67 23.60
CA SER A 228 -8.16 13.63 24.56
C SER A 228 -8.65 12.96 25.85
N HIS A 229 -9.09 11.70 25.77
CA HIS A 229 -9.53 10.89 26.90
C HIS A 229 -8.43 9.96 27.46
N CYS A 230 -7.20 10.03 26.92
CA CYS A 230 -6.11 9.19 27.37
C CYS A 230 -5.41 9.79 28.59
N ASN A 231 -5.27 9.02 29.67
CA ASN A 231 -4.56 9.48 30.88
C ASN A 231 -3.11 8.98 30.97
N SER A 232 -2.70 8.07 30.09
CA SER A 232 -1.35 7.50 30.09
C SER A 232 -0.47 8.24 29.09
N GLU A 233 0.58 8.92 29.58
CA GLU A 233 1.53 9.65 28.73
C GLU A 233 2.25 8.72 27.73
N GLU A 234 2.58 7.49 28.13
CA GLU A 234 3.19 6.51 27.23
C GLU A 234 2.22 6.11 26.10
N ARG A 235 0.95 5.85 26.44
CA ARG A 235 -0.08 5.56 25.44
C ARG A 235 -0.37 6.75 24.53
N LYS A 236 -0.36 7.98 25.07
CA LYS A 236 -0.49 9.21 24.25
C LYS A 236 0.63 9.31 23.22
N LYS A 237 1.89 9.07 23.60
CA LYS A 237 3.01 9.07 22.64
C LYS A 237 2.80 8.08 21.50
N GLN A 238 2.32 6.87 21.81
CA GLN A 238 2.00 5.86 20.80
C GLN A 238 0.85 6.29 19.88
N LEU A 239 -0.20 6.92 20.43
CA LEU A 239 -1.32 7.46 19.66
C LEU A 239 -0.89 8.63 18.78
N TYR A 240 -0.07 9.55 19.29
CA TYR A 240 0.53 10.61 18.48
C TYR A 240 1.36 10.02 17.34
N ALA A 241 2.18 9.01 17.59
CA ALA A 241 2.96 8.36 16.52
C ALA A 241 2.06 7.74 15.43
N ARG A 242 0.88 7.20 15.78
CA ARG A 242 -0.13 6.73 14.81
C ARG A 242 -0.75 7.90 14.05
N LEU A 243 -1.14 8.96 14.75
CA LEU A 243 -1.68 10.18 14.16
C LEU A 243 -0.70 10.80 13.15
N LEU A 244 0.59 10.85 13.47
CA LEU A 244 1.63 11.35 12.58
C LEU A 244 1.78 10.50 11.31
N LYS A 245 1.58 9.18 11.38
CA LYS A 245 1.56 8.33 10.18
C LYS A 245 0.40 8.70 9.27
N VAL A 246 -0.79 8.95 9.83
CA VAL A 246 -1.99 9.34 9.05
C VAL A 246 -1.75 10.66 8.34
N TYR A 247 -1.24 11.69 9.04
CA TYR A 247 -0.87 12.97 8.41
C TYR A 247 0.18 12.80 7.33
N SER A 248 1.21 11.98 7.56
CA SER A 248 2.25 11.71 6.56
C SER A 248 1.65 11.14 5.26
N VAL A 249 0.70 10.20 5.36
CA VAL A 249 -0.02 9.67 4.20
C VAL A 249 -0.89 10.75 3.54
N GLY A 250 -1.53 11.60 4.34
CA GLY A 250 -2.32 12.73 3.87
C GLY A 250 -1.53 13.73 3.03
N ILE A 251 -0.34 14.10 3.51
CA ILE A 251 0.60 14.99 2.81
C ILE A 251 1.01 14.35 1.48
N GLU A 252 1.39 13.07 1.49
CA GLU A 252 1.71 12.31 0.27
C GLU A 252 0.55 12.32 -0.73
N ALA A 253 -0.68 12.08 -0.26
CA ALA A 253 -1.86 12.02 -1.10
C ALA A 253 -2.21 13.38 -1.75
N ASN A 254 -2.14 14.46 -0.98
CA ASN A 254 -2.40 15.81 -1.48
C ASN A 254 -1.33 16.26 -2.48
N CYS A 255 -0.03 16.08 -2.16
CA CYS A 255 1.05 16.39 -3.09
C CYS A 255 0.96 15.60 -4.40
N HIS A 256 0.57 14.32 -4.34
CA HIS A 256 0.38 13.48 -5.54
C HIS A 256 -0.73 14.02 -6.46
N ASN A 257 -1.75 14.66 -5.88
CA ASN A 257 -2.90 15.20 -6.60
C ASN A 257 -2.78 16.71 -6.90
N ASN A 258 -1.59 17.29 -6.75
CA ASN A 258 -1.32 18.72 -6.95
C ASN A 258 -2.03 19.67 -5.97
N GLU A 259 -2.38 19.18 -4.78
CA GLU A 259 -3.00 19.97 -3.72
C GLU A 259 -1.94 20.39 -2.67
N GLY A 260 -0.89 21.09 -3.14
CA GLY A 260 0.26 21.45 -2.31
C GLY A 260 -0.05 22.33 -1.09
N GLU A 261 -0.98 23.27 -1.23
CA GLU A 261 -1.42 24.12 -0.12
C GLU A 261 -2.16 23.31 0.96
N ALA A 262 -3.02 22.37 0.56
CA ALA A 262 -3.68 21.47 1.50
C ALA A 262 -2.65 20.57 2.20
N ALA A 263 -1.65 20.07 1.47
CA ALA A 263 -0.55 19.29 2.04
C ALA A 263 0.27 20.11 3.07
N LEU A 264 0.56 21.37 2.77
CA LEU A 264 1.26 22.28 3.69
C LEU A 264 0.41 22.59 4.93
N SER A 265 -0.90 22.80 4.75
CA SER A 265 -1.83 22.97 5.87
C SER A 265 -1.84 21.75 6.81
N LEU A 266 -1.77 20.54 6.27
CA LEU A 266 -1.67 19.31 7.07
C LEU A 266 -0.37 19.26 7.87
N LEU A 267 0.75 19.74 7.32
CA LEU A 267 2.02 19.82 8.06
C LEU A 267 1.90 20.77 9.26
N HIS A 268 1.28 21.94 9.09
CA HIS A 268 1.04 22.89 10.18
C HIS A 268 0.12 22.32 11.26
N GLU A 269 -0.98 21.70 10.86
CA GLU A 269 -1.91 21.04 11.79
C GLU A 269 -1.20 19.94 12.60
N MET A 270 -0.42 19.12 11.91
CA MET A 270 0.40 18.06 12.49
C MET A 270 1.39 18.61 13.53
N ALA A 271 2.09 19.70 13.22
CA ALA A 271 3.03 20.36 14.13
C ALA A 271 2.34 20.94 15.37
N GLY A 272 1.17 21.55 15.19
CA GLY A 272 0.36 22.08 16.30
C GLY A 272 -0.12 21.00 17.28
N LYS A 273 -0.45 19.80 16.78
CA LYS A 273 -1.00 18.72 17.62
C LYS A 273 0.03 18.01 18.50
N VAL A 274 1.27 17.83 18.02
CA VAL A 274 2.24 17.03 18.77
C VAL A 274 2.99 17.80 19.86
N ASN A 275 2.94 19.13 19.86
CA ASN A 275 3.61 20.01 20.83
C ASN A 275 5.03 19.51 21.21
N ASN A 276 5.81 19.11 20.21
CA ASN A 276 7.17 18.57 20.33
C ASN A 276 7.35 17.24 21.12
N SER A 277 6.25 16.55 21.43
CA SER A 277 6.25 15.28 22.19
C SER A 277 6.75 14.09 21.37
N VAL A 278 6.50 14.09 20.06
CA VAL A 278 6.91 13.04 19.11
C VAL A 278 7.51 13.73 17.88
N PRO A 279 8.67 13.27 17.37
CA PRO A 279 9.28 13.91 16.23
C PRO A 279 8.45 13.71 14.96
N ILE A 280 8.34 14.77 14.17
CA ILE A 280 7.65 14.71 12.87
C ILE A 280 8.50 13.86 11.90
N PRO A 281 7.91 12.83 11.26
CA PRO A 281 8.57 12.04 10.24
C PRO A 281 9.21 12.90 9.15
N ARG A 282 10.49 12.67 8.90
CA ARG A 282 11.27 13.38 7.87
C ARG A 282 10.60 13.35 6.49
N SER A 283 9.91 12.26 6.16
CA SER A 283 9.22 12.07 4.88
C SER A 283 8.22 13.18 4.58
N CYS A 284 7.57 13.76 5.59
CA CYS A 284 6.63 14.86 5.42
C CYS A 284 7.30 16.09 4.79
N TYR A 285 8.47 16.48 5.31
CA TYR A 285 9.24 17.60 4.77
C TYR A 285 9.77 17.31 3.37
N LEU A 286 10.36 16.13 3.17
CA LEU A 286 10.98 15.74 1.89
C LEU A 286 9.98 15.71 0.75
N VAL A 287 8.76 15.22 1.00
CA VAL A 287 7.68 15.18 0.01
C VAL A 287 7.25 16.60 -0.40
N LEU A 288 7.09 17.51 0.56
CA LEU A 288 6.72 18.90 0.29
C LEU A 288 7.83 19.66 -0.46
N PHE A 289 9.09 19.49 -0.05
CA PHE A 289 10.23 20.07 -0.78
C PHE A 289 10.30 19.58 -2.22
N SER A 290 10.14 18.27 -2.44
CA SER A 290 10.10 17.70 -3.78
C SER A 290 8.93 18.21 -4.60
N TYR A 291 7.77 18.42 -3.98
CA TYR A 291 6.58 18.93 -4.63
C TYR A 291 6.79 20.38 -5.09
N PHE A 292 7.06 21.30 -4.16
CA PHE A 292 7.18 22.73 -4.45
C PHE A 292 8.33 23.03 -5.43
N SER A 293 9.47 22.34 -5.30
CA SER A 293 10.57 22.46 -6.26
C SER A 293 10.29 21.84 -7.64
N SER A 294 9.18 21.13 -7.83
CA SER A 294 8.77 20.56 -9.12
C SER A 294 7.70 21.37 -9.84
N ILE A 295 7.10 22.35 -9.17
CA ILE A 295 6.05 23.23 -9.70
C ILE A 295 6.55 24.67 -9.93
N SER A 296 7.86 24.85 -10.06
CA SER A 296 8.54 26.10 -10.46
C SER A 296 8.03 26.69 -11.79
N GLY A 297 7.40 25.88 -12.63
CA GLY A 297 6.73 26.33 -13.86
C GLY A 297 5.29 26.83 -13.67
N VAL A 298 4.72 26.70 -12.48
CA VAL A 298 3.35 27.14 -12.13
C VAL A 298 3.38 28.34 -11.21
N LEU A 299 4.24 28.31 -10.20
CA LEU A 299 4.47 29.41 -9.27
C LEU A 299 5.71 30.21 -9.67
N SER A 300 5.77 31.48 -9.26
CA SER A 300 6.99 32.25 -9.42
C SER A 300 8.13 31.67 -8.58
N PRO A 301 9.40 31.86 -8.97
CA PRO A 301 10.54 31.33 -8.23
C PRO A 301 10.59 31.83 -6.77
N GLN A 302 10.17 33.07 -6.55
CA GLN A 302 10.11 33.65 -5.21
C GLN A 302 9.05 32.96 -4.35
N GLU A 303 7.85 32.72 -4.89
CA GLU A 303 6.80 31.99 -4.17
C GLU A 303 7.25 30.58 -3.79
N VAL A 304 7.95 29.88 -4.70
CA VAL A 304 8.50 28.55 -4.37
C VAL A 304 9.52 28.66 -3.23
N LYS A 305 10.44 29.62 -3.28
CA LYS A 305 11.42 29.84 -2.20
C LYS A 305 10.75 30.17 -0.86
N ASP A 306 9.69 30.96 -0.87
CA ASP A 306 8.93 31.30 0.32
C ASP A 306 8.26 30.06 0.92
N LYS A 307 7.65 29.20 0.09
CA LYS A 307 7.07 27.91 0.53
C LYS A 307 8.13 26.94 1.08
N LEU A 308 9.27 26.83 0.41
CA LEU A 308 10.39 25.99 0.89
C LEU A 308 10.92 26.51 2.24
N LYS A 309 11.02 27.82 2.41
CA LYS A 309 11.43 28.43 3.68
C LYS A 309 10.40 28.17 4.78
N GLU A 310 9.11 28.30 4.49
CA GLU A 310 8.02 28.00 5.43
C GLU A 310 8.11 26.57 5.97
N ILE A 311 8.31 25.58 5.09
CA ILE A 311 8.48 24.17 5.48
C ILE A 311 9.71 23.99 6.40
N LEU A 312 10.82 24.67 6.10
CA LEU A 312 12.03 24.61 6.92
C LEU A 312 11.81 25.20 8.31
N GLU A 313 11.08 26.31 8.43
CA GLU A 313 10.76 26.92 9.72
C GLU A 313 9.90 26.00 10.60
N VAL A 314 8.96 25.24 10.01
CA VAL A 314 8.22 24.21 10.75
C VAL A 314 9.15 23.11 11.28
N CYS A 315 10.13 22.66 10.49
CA CYS A 315 11.10 21.67 10.97
C CYS A 315 11.89 22.23 12.17
N LYS A 316 12.44 23.45 12.05
CA LYS A 316 13.20 24.09 13.14
C LYS A 316 12.37 24.30 14.42
N ALA A 317 11.07 24.54 14.27
CA ALA A 317 10.16 24.72 15.40
C ALA A 317 9.75 23.39 16.05
N THR A 318 10.05 22.25 15.43
CA THR A 318 9.68 20.91 15.90
C THR A 318 10.88 20.03 16.16
N ASN A 319 10.68 18.93 16.90
CA ASN A 319 11.72 17.94 17.09
C ASN A 319 11.89 17.14 15.77
N CYS A 320 12.86 17.49 14.93
CA CYS A 320 13.12 16.84 13.63
C CYS A 320 14.62 16.51 13.44
N ASP A 321 14.94 15.60 12.51
CA ASP A 321 16.33 15.35 12.08
C ASP A 321 16.77 16.46 11.11
N GLU A 322 17.32 17.54 11.66
CA GLU A 322 17.60 18.79 10.95
C GLU A 322 18.59 18.63 9.78
N ASN A 323 19.60 17.76 9.90
CA ASN A 323 20.70 17.70 8.96
C ASN A 323 20.27 17.20 7.58
N GLU A 324 19.47 16.12 7.53
CA GLU A 324 19.00 15.57 6.24
C GLU A 324 17.94 16.46 5.59
N VAL A 325 17.07 17.07 6.41
CA VAL A 325 16.03 18.00 5.95
C VAL A 325 16.68 19.26 5.37
N TYR A 326 17.70 19.81 6.03
CA TYR A 326 18.43 20.98 5.55
C TYR A 326 19.15 20.70 4.22
N ASN A 327 19.80 19.53 4.08
CA ASN A 327 20.43 19.14 2.81
C ASN A 327 19.41 19.09 1.66
N HIS A 328 18.21 18.55 1.89
CA HIS A 328 17.16 18.52 0.87
C HIS A 328 16.58 19.90 0.56
N TYR A 329 16.46 20.77 1.55
CA TYR A 329 16.07 22.17 1.35
C TYR A 329 17.05 22.87 0.41
N ILE A 330 18.36 22.76 0.64
CA ILE A 330 19.39 23.36 -0.22
C ILE A 330 19.32 22.80 -1.64
N LEU A 331 19.20 21.47 -1.80
CA LEU A 331 19.04 20.85 -3.12
C LEU A 331 17.79 21.35 -3.85
N SER A 332 16.70 21.59 -3.12
CA SER A 332 15.45 22.11 -3.67
C SER A 332 15.59 23.55 -4.14
N LEU A 333 16.30 24.41 -3.39
CA LEU A 333 16.61 25.77 -3.83
C LEU A 333 17.46 25.79 -5.10
N ILE A 334 18.54 24.99 -5.13
CA ILE A 334 19.42 24.89 -6.30
C ILE A 334 18.60 24.49 -7.54
N LYS A 335 17.69 23.54 -7.39
CA LYS A 335 16.83 23.11 -8.49
C LYS A 335 15.94 24.25 -9.01
N VAL A 336 15.34 25.02 -8.11
CA VAL A 336 14.53 26.19 -8.49
C VAL A 336 15.37 27.22 -9.26
N ASP A 337 16.58 27.51 -8.80
CA ASP A 337 17.48 28.48 -9.44
C ASP A 337 18.00 28.04 -10.83
N VAL A 338 18.10 26.74 -11.08
CA VAL A 338 18.53 26.19 -12.38
C VAL A 338 17.40 26.19 -13.41
N GLU A 339 16.14 26.11 -12.98
CA GLU A 339 14.97 26.02 -13.85
C GLU A 339 14.40 27.40 -14.27
N THR A 340 14.97 28.49 -13.75
CA THR A 340 14.57 29.90 -14.01
C THR A 340 15.49 30.63 -14.96
#